data_AF-A0A6A5BUT3-F1
#
_entry.id   AF-A0A6A5BUT3-F1
#
_cell.length_a   1.000
_cell.length_b   1.000
_cell.length_c   1.000
_cell.angle_alpha   90.00
_cell.angle_beta   90.00
_cell.angle_gamma   90.00
#
_symmetry.space_group_name_H-M   'P 1'
#
loop_
_entity.id
_entity.type
_entity.pdbx_description
1 polymer ?
#
loop_
_entity_poly.entity_id
_entity_poly.type
_entity_poly.pdbx_seq_one_letter_code
_entity_poly.pdbx_strand_id
1 'polypeptide(L)'
;MAIKNKLPPSSPSEESDHSGKHLKLRKFSHSSQEDLSNDDETQNNNHNIKKHHPIQVNPLHVDLIVKEVVKKPNWKTKLDDLSDKWEEECLEQDISLASVQVAFDILRDIEFLGRGVKHCCGCCGAKPKKKRYNNEDEEDEKEDEKDDEENDEEDDEEENGYYPRDTKFCLCPCSHCALHFQEVSSFVCQTYDHLIPEELKKELKKEIETLVENTPEEKWDWHPGSNHQVLDIIHPSLYCYSKKYSHFVEGAQYLEKMKKKNEKKEDNSRPSFYMRGYKKPEPVINYSWMPTNFKIHENIGEYSVEPLSYINNVDPVTQKSLQDVICKILGRFIQPIKKYARTDTIQVIVKAANIIVTPEQQYYPGGTWHTEGLHENIIATGIYYYETENVKESFLEFRSSVDDTSIYYEQDNVEQAFVRSGLHDGDLLFRYLGRVETKQDLCIVFPNTCQHRVRHFFPLDPTKVAKRKILVFFVVDPFKPIVSTSDVDVQRRDFLTNRCLILSKILPVEVVVNNIVCFLPHMTRKQAEEERAALMKERKYHVKQENEEKFEREFSLCEH
;
A
#
# COMPACT_ATOMS: atom_id res chain seq x y z
N MET A 1 -8.95 -25.51 -22.45
CA MET A 1 -7.46 -25.72 -22.40
C MET A 1 -7.17 -26.71 -21.28
N ALA A 2 -6.29 -27.72 -21.45
CA ALA A 2 -5.96 -28.66 -20.37
C ALA A 2 -4.88 -28.07 -19.44
N ILE A 3 -5.29 -27.25 -18.46
CA ILE A 3 -4.41 -26.56 -17.51
C ILE A 3 -3.78 -27.57 -16.54
N LYS A 4 -4.55 -28.59 -16.14
CA LYS A 4 -4.10 -29.65 -15.21
C LYS A 4 -2.88 -30.43 -15.71
N ASN A 5 -2.78 -30.63 -17.03
CA ASN A 5 -1.66 -31.34 -17.68
C ASN A 5 -0.36 -30.51 -17.74
N LYS A 6 -0.39 -29.23 -17.33
CA LYS A 6 0.76 -28.32 -17.31
C LYS A 6 1.29 -28.04 -15.89
N LEU A 7 0.64 -28.59 -14.85
CA LEU A 7 1.11 -28.51 -13.48
C LEU A 7 2.23 -29.55 -13.25
N PRO A 8 3.30 -29.23 -12.50
CA PRO A 8 4.27 -30.24 -12.08
C PRO A 8 3.55 -31.28 -11.19
N PRO A 9 3.98 -32.57 -11.23
CA PRO A 9 3.39 -33.58 -10.36
C PRO A 9 3.56 -33.15 -8.91
N SER A 10 2.44 -33.09 -8.17
CA SER A 10 2.45 -32.93 -6.72
C SER A 10 3.31 -34.04 -6.11
N SER A 11 4.28 -33.67 -5.29
CA SER A 11 5.08 -34.64 -4.51
C SER A 11 4.13 -35.55 -3.72
N PRO A 12 4.27 -36.88 -3.83
CA PRO A 12 3.41 -37.79 -3.09
C PRO A 12 3.71 -37.62 -1.59
N SER A 13 2.64 -37.44 -0.80
CA SER A 13 2.68 -37.62 0.64
C SER A 13 3.19 -39.03 0.95
N GLU A 14 4.35 -39.15 1.57
CA GLU A 14 4.87 -40.42 2.06
C GLU A 14 3.94 -40.97 3.16
N GLU A 15 3.07 -41.91 2.78
CA GLU A 15 2.42 -42.81 3.73
C GLU A 15 3.47 -43.80 4.24
N SER A 16 3.83 -43.69 5.52
CA SER A 16 4.73 -44.63 6.19
C SER A 16 3.94 -45.86 6.64
N ASP A 17 4.17 -46.96 5.94
CA ASP A 17 3.59 -48.27 6.17
C ASP A 17 4.30 -48.97 7.33
N HIS A 18 3.71 -48.96 8.53
CA HIS A 18 4.21 -49.74 9.68
C HIS A 18 3.36 -50.98 9.92
N SER A 19 3.85 -52.09 9.39
CA SER A 19 3.44 -53.45 9.74
C SER A 19 3.78 -53.79 11.20
N GLY A 20 2.75 -53.97 12.02
CA GLY A 20 2.86 -54.33 13.44
C GLY A 20 2.00 -55.55 13.77
N LYS A 21 2.67 -56.65 14.10
CA LYS A 21 2.17 -58.02 14.30
C LYS A 21 1.03 -58.14 15.33
N HIS A 22 0.09 -59.02 14.99
CA HIS A 22 -0.87 -59.71 15.85
C HIS A 22 -0.30 -60.14 17.22
N LEU A 23 -1.01 -59.84 18.30
CA LEU A 23 -1.12 -60.74 19.45
C LEU A 23 -2.54 -60.64 20.06
N LYS A 24 -3.23 -61.78 20.12
CA LYS A 24 -4.54 -61.99 20.77
C LYS A 24 -4.38 -62.04 22.29
N LEU A 25 -5.43 -61.64 23.04
CA LEU A 25 -5.94 -62.24 24.30
C LEU A 25 -7.14 -61.37 24.76
N ARG A 26 -8.39 -61.82 24.62
CA ARG A 26 -9.23 -62.71 25.45
C ARG A 26 -10.29 -61.90 26.23
N LYS A 27 -11.55 -62.23 25.93
CA LYS A 27 -12.81 -61.75 26.52
C LYS A 27 -12.93 -62.13 28.00
N PHE A 28 -13.58 -61.27 28.79
CA PHE A 28 -14.52 -61.70 29.82
C PHE A 28 -15.74 -60.76 29.85
N SER A 29 -16.89 -61.39 30.00
CA SER A 29 -18.26 -60.89 29.99
C SER A 29 -18.80 -60.61 31.40
N HIS A 30 -19.70 -59.64 31.58
CA HIS A 30 -21.06 -59.85 32.11
C HIS A 30 -21.89 -58.55 32.18
N SER A 31 -23.21 -58.75 32.14
CA SER A 31 -24.36 -57.82 32.09
C SER A 31 -24.44 -56.85 33.29
N SER A 32 -25.22 -55.75 33.30
CA SER A 32 -26.68 -55.64 33.12
C SER A 32 -27.15 -54.16 33.08
N GLN A 33 -28.40 -53.98 32.65
CA GLN A 33 -29.24 -52.79 32.41
C GLN A 33 -29.26 -51.68 33.49
N GLU A 34 -29.24 -50.41 33.07
CA GLU A 34 -30.33 -49.37 33.06
C GLU A 34 -30.55 -48.66 34.41
N ASP A 35 -30.18 -47.37 34.51
CA ASP A 35 -31.13 -46.24 34.60
C ASP A 35 -30.46 -44.88 34.94
N LEU A 36 -30.78 -43.91 34.10
CA LEU A 36 -31.01 -42.45 34.27
C LEU A 36 -30.45 -41.70 35.51
N SER A 37 -29.59 -40.70 35.24
CA SER A 37 -29.85 -39.24 35.44
C SER A 37 -28.64 -38.44 35.99
N ASN A 38 -28.18 -37.50 35.14
CA ASN A 38 -27.66 -36.15 35.38
C ASN A 38 -26.42 -35.84 36.24
N ASP A 39 -25.56 -35.06 35.56
CA ASP A 39 -24.70 -33.94 35.98
C ASP A 39 -23.20 -34.18 36.28
N ASP A 40 -22.41 -33.48 35.45
CA ASP A 40 -21.07 -32.89 35.64
C ASP A 40 -19.91 -33.71 36.22
N GLU A 41 -18.91 -34.01 35.37
CA GLU A 41 -17.57 -33.39 35.43
C GLU A 41 -16.57 -34.12 34.51
N THR A 42 -15.97 -33.34 33.60
CA THR A 42 -14.60 -33.43 33.05
C THR A 42 -13.93 -34.81 32.88
N GLN A 43 -13.60 -35.17 31.63
CA GLN A 43 -12.20 -35.38 31.21
C GLN A 43 -12.05 -35.62 29.69
N ASN A 44 -11.28 -34.73 29.06
CA ASN A 44 -10.31 -34.98 28.00
C ASN A 44 -10.51 -36.22 27.11
N ASN A 45 -10.87 -35.96 25.85
CA ASN A 45 -10.16 -36.59 24.74
C ASN A 45 -10.02 -35.59 23.59
N ASN A 46 -8.88 -34.87 23.63
CA ASN A 46 -8.31 -34.15 22.50
C ASN A 46 -8.01 -35.14 21.37
N HIS A 47 -8.94 -35.27 20.43
CA HIS A 47 -8.58 -35.53 19.04
C HIS A 47 -8.69 -34.22 18.30
N ASN A 48 -7.57 -33.49 18.33
CA ASN A 48 -7.32 -32.33 17.50
C ASN A 48 -7.18 -32.82 16.05
N ILE A 49 -8.30 -33.16 15.43
CA ILE A 49 -8.40 -33.29 13.98
C ILE A 49 -8.13 -31.88 13.48
N LYS A 50 -6.91 -31.64 12.98
CA LYS A 50 -6.60 -30.45 12.19
C LYS A 50 -7.65 -30.40 11.09
N LYS A 51 -8.66 -29.54 11.24
CA LYS A 51 -9.61 -29.26 10.16
C LYS A 51 -8.76 -28.71 9.02
N HIS A 52 -8.50 -29.53 8.02
CA HIS A 52 -7.91 -29.06 6.77
C HIS A 52 -8.92 -28.09 6.18
N HIS A 53 -8.65 -26.80 6.32
CA HIS A 53 -9.39 -25.77 5.60
C HIS A 53 -9.08 -25.97 4.11
N PRO A 54 -10.10 -26.15 3.25
CA PRO A 54 -9.87 -26.33 1.83
C PRO A 54 -9.20 -25.07 1.26
N ILE A 55 -8.12 -25.26 0.50
CA ILE A 55 -7.42 -24.16 -0.18
C ILE A 55 -8.37 -23.67 -1.28
N GLN A 56 -8.93 -22.47 -1.13
CA GLN A 56 -9.83 -21.85 -2.11
C GLN A 56 -9.05 -20.99 -3.11
N VAL A 57 -7.88 -20.47 -2.75
CA VAL A 57 -6.99 -19.70 -3.63
C VAL A 57 -5.63 -20.39 -3.65
N ASN A 58 -5.36 -21.15 -4.71
CA ASN A 58 -4.07 -21.75 -4.98
C ASN A 58 -3.20 -20.79 -5.83
N PRO A 59 -2.04 -20.32 -5.32
CA PRO A 59 -1.17 -19.39 -6.05
C PRO A 59 -0.63 -19.95 -7.37
N LEU A 60 -0.44 -21.26 -7.51
CA LEU A 60 0.02 -21.89 -8.76
C LEU A 60 -1.07 -21.86 -9.83
N HIS A 61 -2.33 -22.09 -9.44
CA HIS A 61 -3.45 -21.97 -10.37
C HIS A 61 -3.60 -20.52 -10.86
N VAL A 62 -3.47 -19.54 -9.96
CA VAL A 62 -3.50 -18.12 -10.30
C VAL A 62 -2.42 -17.79 -11.34
N ASP A 63 -1.16 -18.16 -11.09
CA ASP A 63 -0.05 -17.90 -12.01
C ASP A 63 -0.28 -18.52 -13.39
N LEU A 64 -0.81 -19.75 -13.44
CA LEU A 64 -1.08 -20.46 -14.70
C LEU A 64 -2.20 -19.79 -15.50
N ILE A 65 -3.29 -19.40 -14.84
CA ILE A 65 -4.40 -18.70 -15.49
C ILE A 65 -3.90 -17.39 -16.09
N VAL A 66 -3.19 -16.56 -15.31
CA VAL A 66 -2.61 -15.29 -15.79
C VAL A 66 -1.71 -15.53 -17.01
N LYS A 67 -0.79 -16.51 -16.94
CA LYS A 67 0.14 -16.84 -18.03
C LYS A 67 -0.56 -17.32 -19.31
N GLU A 68 -1.65 -18.06 -19.19
CA GLU A 68 -2.36 -18.61 -20.35
C GLU A 68 -3.34 -17.61 -20.96
N VAL A 69 -4.00 -16.76 -20.15
CA VAL A 69 -4.88 -15.69 -20.64
C VAL A 69 -4.09 -14.65 -21.43
N VAL A 70 -2.94 -14.20 -20.91
CA VAL A 70 -2.10 -13.16 -21.53
C VAL A 70 -1.57 -13.55 -22.92
N LYS A 71 -1.46 -14.85 -23.21
CA LYS A 71 -1.06 -15.36 -24.54
C LYS A 71 -2.16 -15.26 -25.59
N LYS A 72 -3.43 -15.10 -25.17
CA LYS A 72 -4.55 -15.03 -26.11
C LYS A 72 -4.53 -13.69 -26.86
N PRO A 73 -4.86 -13.68 -28.16
CA PRO A 73 -4.99 -12.44 -28.91
C PRO A 73 -6.14 -11.61 -28.32
N ASN A 74 -5.91 -10.30 -28.18
CA ASN A 74 -6.90 -9.34 -27.67
C ASN A 74 -7.45 -9.70 -26.28
N TRP A 75 -6.67 -10.35 -25.42
CA TRP A 75 -7.11 -10.75 -24.07
C TRP A 75 -7.68 -9.59 -23.25
N LYS A 76 -7.11 -8.38 -23.40
CA LYS A 76 -7.51 -7.17 -22.68
C LYS A 76 -8.96 -6.77 -22.92
N THR A 77 -9.41 -6.83 -24.18
CA THR A 77 -10.78 -6.43 -24.55
C THR A 77 -11.80 -7.54 -24.34
N LYS A 78 -11.35 -8.72 -23.88
CA LYS A 78 -12.18 -9.92 -23.69
C LYS A 78 -12.13 -10.41 -22.24
N LEU A 79 -11.66 -9.60 -21.30
CA LEU A 79 -11.47 -10.05 -19.92
C LEU A 79 -12.77 -10.54 -19.28
N ASP A 80 -13.88 -9.82 -19.49
CA ASP A 80 -15.18 -10.18 -18.93
C ASP A 80 -15.71 -11.48 -19.57
N ASP A 81 -15.73 -11.56 -20.91
CA ASP A 81 -16.13 -12.78 -21.63
C ASP A 81 -15.27 -14.00 -21.28
N LEU A 82 -13.98 -13.78 -21.03
CA LEU A 82 -13.06 -14.84 -20.64
C LEU A 82 -13.27 -15.26 -19.19
N SER A 83 -13.70 -14.35 -18.30
CA SER A 83 -13.93 -14.68 -16.90
C SER A 83 -14.97 -15.77 -16.78
N ASP A 84 -16.18 -15.53 -17.28
CA ASP A 84 -17.32 -16.46 -17.16
C ASP A 84 -17.00 -17.84 -17.74
N LYS A 85 -16.40 -17.86 -18.93
CA LYS A 85 -16.01 -19.11 -19.60
C LYS A 85 -14.94 -19.88 -18.82
N TRP A 86 -13.96 -19.18 -18.24
CA TRP A 86 -12.90 -19.84 -17.49
C TRP A 86 -13.38 -20.33 -16.13
N GLU A 87 -14.36 -19.66 -15.51
CA GLU A 87 -15.01 -20.17 -14.30
C GLU A 87 -15.61 -21.55 -14.55
N GLU A 88 -16.37 -21.73 -15.65
CA GLU A 88 -16.93 -23.03 -16.05
C GLU A 88 -15.83 -24.07 -16.37
N GLU A 89 -14.88 -23.75 -17.25
CA GLU A 89 -13.81 -24.69 -17.67
C GLU A 89 -12.87 -25.09 -16.52
N CYS A 90 -12.66 -24.22 -15.53
CA CYS A 90 -11.77 -24.47 -14.40
C CYS A 90 -12.46 -25.33 -13.32
N LEU A 91 -13.77 -25.15 -13.12
CA LEU A 91 -14.55 -25.99 -12.22
C LEU A 91 -14.52 -27.46 -12.67
N GLU A 92 -14.61 -27.73 -13.97
CA GLU A 92 -14.48 -29.08 -14.54
C GLU A 92 -13.08 -29.70 -14.31
N GLN A 93 -12.07 -28.88 -14.04
CA GLN A 93 -10.68 -29.29 -13.83
C GLN A 93 -10.27 -29.37 -12.35
N ASP A 94 -11.21 -29.17 -11.42
CA ASP A 94 -10.94 -29.11 -9.97
C ASP A 94 -10.05 -27.91 -9.57
N ILE A 95 -10.17 -26.81 -10.33
CA ILE A 95 -9.59 -25.52 -9.98
C ILE A 95 -10.70 -24.70 -9.31
N SER A 96 -10.39 -24.14 -8.14
CA SER A 96 -11.35 -23.36 -7.36
C SER A 96 -11.74 -22.04 -8.04
N LEU A 97 -13.02 -21.69 -7.93
CA LEU A 97 -13.57 -20.44 -8.45
C LEU A 97 -12.83 -19.20 -7.92
N ALA A 98 -12.46 -19.19 -6.64
CA ALA A 98 -11.74 -18.07 -6.04
C ALA A 98 -10.33 -17.88 -6.65
N SER A 99 -9.64 -18.96 -7.06
CA SER A 99 -8.39 -18.85 -7.82
C SER A 99 -8.60 -18.18 -9.18
N VAL A 100 -9.71 -18.48 -9.86
CA VAL A 100 -10.06 -17.84 -11.13
C VAL A 100 -10.32 -16.35 -10.92
N GLN A 101 -11.17 -15.99 -9.96
CA GLN A 101 -11.50 -14.60 -9.67
C GLN A 101 -10.26 -13.76 -9.33
N VAL A 102 -9.38 -14.27 -8.46
CA VAL A 102 -8.12 -13.60 -8.13
C VAL A 102 -7.22 -13.44 -9.35
N ALA A 103 -7.14 -14.45 -10.23
CA ALA A 103 -6.36 -14.33 -11.47
C ALA A 103 -6.91 -13.25 -12.40
N PHE A 104 -8.22 -13.14 -12.54
CA PHE A 104 -8.87 -12.10 -13.36
C PHE A 104 -8.75 -10.70 -12.73
N ASP A 105 -8.75 -10.58 -11.41
CA ASP A 105 -8.43 -9.31 -10.73
C ASP A 105 -7.00 -8.85 -11.04
N ILE A 106 -6.04 -9.78 -11.03
CA ILE A 106 -4.64 -9.49 -11.40
C ILE A 106 -4.54 -9.08 -12.88
N LEU A 107 -5.28 -9.74 -13.77
CA LEU A 107 -5.30 -9.40 -15.20
C LEU A 107 -5.90 -8.02 -15.46
N ARG A 108 -6.99 -7.67 -14.75
CA ARG A 108 -7.58 -6.32 -14.78
C ARG A 108 -6.60 -5.26 -14.28
N ASP A 109 -5.87 -5.56 -13.21
CA ASP A 109 -4.82 -4.66 -12.71
C ASP A 109 -3.68 -4.47 -13.72
N ILE A 110 -3.23 -5.54 -14.40
CA ILE A 110 -2.21 -5.45 -15.46
C ILE A 110 -2.72 -4.61 -16.64
N GLU A 111 -3.96 -4.83 -17.07
CA GLU A 111 -4.60 -4.03 -18.14
C GLU A 111 -4.65 -2.54 -17.76
N PHE A 112 -5.13 -2.25 -16.54
CA PHE A 112 -5.23 -0.89 -16.02
C PHE A 112 -3.88 -0.17 -16.01
N LEU A 113 -2.81 -0.84 -15.57
CA LEU A 113 -1.47 -0.25 -15.55
C LEU A 113 -0.97 0.15 -16.95
N GLY A 114 -1.40 -0.55 -18.00
CA GLY A 114 -1.05 -0.19 -19.37
C GLY A 114 -1.97 0.85 -20.01
N ARG A 115 -3.02 1.30 -19.33
CA ARG A 115 -3.80 2.48 -19.73
C ARG A 115 -3.05 3.79 -19.49
N GLY A 116 -1.97 3.80 -18.71
CA GLY A 116 -1.10 4.97 -18.54
C GLY A 116 -0.14 5.21 -19.72
N VAL A 117 0.85 6.08 -19.50
CA VAL A 117 1.97 6.33 -20.43
C VAL A 117 2.69 5.03 -20.78
N LYS A 118 2.89 4.80 -22.08
CA LYS A 118 3.51 3.59 -22.61
C LYS A 118 4.94 3.86 -23.06
N HIS A 119 5.83 2.94 -22.69
CA HIS A 119 7.08 2.72 -23.40
C HIS A 119 6.89 1.49 -24.28
N CYS A 120 6.85 1.69 -25.60
CA CYS A 120 6.63 0.59 -26.53
C CYS A 120 7.79 -0.42 -26.43
N CYS A 121 7.48 -1.68 -26.14
CA CYS A 121 8.47 -2.75 -26.09
C CYS A 121 8.90 -3.26 -27.47
N GLY A 122 8.28 -2.76 -28.55
CA GLY A 122 8.47 -3.28 -29.92
C GLY A 122 7.89 -4.68 -30.19
N CYS A 123 7.42 -5.39 -29.16
CA CYS A 123 6.98 -6.79 -29.29
C CYS A 123 5.49 -6.94 -29.61
N CYS A 124 4.71 -5.85 -29.60
CA CYS A 124 3.25 -5.91 -29.74
C CYS A 124 2.75 -5.91 -31.19
N GLY A 125 3.62 -5.60 -32.17
CA GLY A 125 3.27 -5.62 -33.59
C GLY A 125 2.32 -4.51 -34.04
N ALA A 126 2.11 -3.46 -33.22
CA ALA A 126 1.38 -2.26 -33.63
C ALA A 126 2.12 -1.58 -34.80
N LYS A 127 1.74 -1.91 -36.02
CA LYS A 127 2.23 -1.30 -37.27
C LYS A 127 1.05 -0.64 -37.98
N PRO A 128 0.56 0.51 -37.48
CA PRO A 128 -0.59 1.18 -38.10
C PRO A 128 -0.20 1.69 -39.49
N LYS A 129 -1.12 1.60 -40.45
CA LYS A 129 -0.96 2.21 -41.78
C LYS A 129 -1.64 3.58 -41.78
N LYS A 130 -1.00 4.58 -42.36
CA LYS A 130 -1.64 5.89 -42.62
C LYS A 130 -2.82 5.69 -43.56
N LYS A 131 -3.94 6.39 -43.33
CA LYS A 131 -5.01 6.46 -44.34
C LYS A 131 -4.53 7.38 -45.46
N ARG A 132 -4.49 6.85 -46.69
CA ARG A 132 -4.37 7.67 -47.90
C ARG A 132 -5.69 8.40 -48.11
N TYR A 133 -5.62 9.71 -48.31
CA TYR A 133 -6.77 10.46 -48.81
C TYR A 133 -6.78 10.30 -50.32
N ASN A 134 -7.68 9.45 -50.84
CA ASN A 134 -8.05 9.58 -52.24
C ASN A 134 -8.91 10.84 -52.33
N ASN A 135 -8.40 11.88 -52.98
CA ASN A 135 -9.24 12.97 -53.46
C ASN A 135 -10.04 12.44 -54.64
N GLU A 136 -11.16 11.78 -54.38
CA GLU A 136 -12.18 11.46 -55.38
C GLU A 136 -13.52 11.97 -54.86
N ASP A 137 -13.77 13.26 -55.09
CA ASP A 137 -15.05 13.63 -55.70
C ASP A 137 -14.97 13.17 -57.16
N GLU A 138 -15.18 11.89 -57.45
CA GLU A 138 -15.59 11.48 -58.79
C GLU A 138 -16.75 10.48 -58.71
N GLU A 139 -17.90 11.00 -59.12
CA GLU A 139 -19.03 10.28 -59.66
C GLU A 139 -18.56 9.27 -60.73
N ASP A 140 -19.24 8.13 -60.78
CA ASP A 140 -19.40 7.20 -61.90
C ASP A 140 -18.66 7.52 -63.23
N GLU A 141 -17.80 6.60 -63.72
CA GLU A 141 -17.99 5.83 -64.98
C GLU A 141 -16.73 5.07 -65.47
N LYS A 142 -16.88 3.73 -65.55
CA LYS A 142 -16.48 2.76 -66.62
C LYS A 142 -15.03 2.60 -67.15
N GLU A 143 -14.64 1.29 -67.21
CA GLU A 143 -13.99 0.50 -68.30
C GLU A 143 -12.69 1.08 -68.95
N ASP A 144 -11.54 0.41 -69.00
CA ASP A 144 -11.24 -0.84 -69.72
C ASP A 144 -9.82 -1.41 -69.45
N GLU A 145 -9.71 -2.72 -69.68
CA GLU A 145 -8.55 -3.62 -69.89
C GLU A 145 -7.15 -3.09 -70.34
N LYS A 146 -6.05 -3.53 -69.67
CA LYS A 146 -5.04 -4.56 -70.10
C LYS A 146 -3.59 -4.34 -69.59
N ASP A 147 -3.01 -5.45 -69.11
CA ASP A 147 -1.62 -5.96 -69.12
C ASP A 147 -0.42 -4.98 -69.26
N ASP A 148 0.53 -5.02 -68.31
CA ASP A 148 1.88 -5.59 -68.54
C ASP A 148 2.77 -5.52 -67.27
N GLU A 149 3.74 -6.44 -67.22
CA GLU A 149 4.67 -6.73 -66.13
C GLU A 149 5.79 -5.68 -65.91
N GLU A 150 6.43 -5.85 -64.75
CA GLU A 150 7.80 -5.43 -64.36
C GLU A 150 8.07 -4.02 -63.81
N ASN A 151 8.57 -4.06 -62.56
CA ASN A 151 9.51 -3.17 -61.87
C ASN A 151 9.48 -1.67 -62.18
N ASP A 152 9.33 -0.86 -61.13
CA ASP A 152 10.43 0.04 -60.75
C ASP A 152 10.33 0.42 -59.27
N GLU A 153 11.48 0.39 -58.60
CA GLU A 153 11.74 1.08 -57.34
C GLU A 153 11.59 2.58 -57.62
N GLU A 154 10.45 3.17 -57.29
CA GLU A 154 10.28 4.62 -57.33
C GLU A 154 10.02 5.15 -55.92
N ASP A 155 10.90 6.06 -55.53
CA ASP A 155 10.89 6.90 -54.35
C ASP A 155 9.48 7.17 -53.80
N ASP A 156 9.17 6.62 -52.62
CA ASP A 156 8.01 7.02 -51.82
C ASP A 156 8.21 8.47 -51.35
N GLU A 157 7.87 9.43 -52.21
CA GLU A 157 7.58 10.81 -51.80
C GLU A 157 6.57 10.76 -50.64
N GLU A 158 6.87 11.47 -49.55
CA GLU A 158 6.06 11.53 -48.32
C GLU A 158 4.61 11.92 -48.61
N GLU A 159 3.77 10.91 -48.84
CA GLU A 159 2.34 11.05 -49.02
C GLU A 159 1.71 11.35 -47.66
N ASN A 160 1.17 12.57 -47.50
CA ASN A 160 0.56 13.09 -46.27
C ASN A 160 -0.73 12.34 -45.86
N GLY A 161 -0.59 11.10 -45.42
CA GLY A 161 -1.70 10.31 -44.87
C GLY A 161 -1.96 10.61 -43.38
N TYR A 162 -3.22 10.56 -42.97
CA TYR A 162 -3.67 10.83 -41.59
C TYR A 162 -3.86 9.53 -40.79
N TYR A 163 -3.62 9.60 -39.47
CA TYR A 163 -3.95 8.54 -38.54
C TYR A 163 -5.26 8.85 -37.80
N PRO A 164 -6.29 7.99 -37.88
CA PRO A 164 -7.49 8.10 -37.05
C PRO A 164 -7.17 8.23 -35.56
N ARG A 165 -8.02 8.94 -34.80
CA ARG A 165 -7.82 9.15 -33.34
C ARG A 165 -7.72 7.87 -32.52
N ASP A 166 -8.43 6.83 -32.92
CA ASP A 166 -8.41 5.51 -32.29
C ASP A 166 -7.15 4.69 -32.65
N THR A 167 -6.27 5.20 -33.50
CA THR A 167 -5.01 4.55 -33.89
C THR A 167 -4.14 4.30 -32.65
N LYS A 168 -3.75 3.03 -32.45
CA LYS A 168 -2.82 2.63 -31.41
C LYS A 168 -1.47 2.24 -32.02
N PHE A 169 -0.43 2.99 -31.69
CA PHE A 169 0.98 2.75 -32.03
C PHE A 169 1.66 1.78 -31.05
N CYS A 170 0.99 1.47 -29.94
CA CYS A 170 1.47 0.49 -28.97
C CYS A 170 0.29 -0.19 -28.27
N LEU A 171 0.33 -1.53 -28.20
CA LEU A 171 -0.67 -2.35 -27.51
C LEU A 171 -0.15 -2.84 -26.14
N CYS A 172 0.83 -2.17 -25.54
CA CYS A 172 1.25 -2.49 -24.17
C CYS A 172 0.09 -2.27 -23.16
N PRO A 173 -0.11 -3.16 -22.16
CA PRO A 173 0.71 -4.33 -21.87
C PRO A 173 0.37 -5.46 -22.85
N CYS A 174 1.33 -5.84 -23.69
CA CYS A 174 1.17 -6.97 -24.61
C CYS A 174 1.53 -8.26 -23.87
N SER A 175 1.49 -9.41 -24.54
CA SER A 175 1.86 -10.68 -23.90
C SER A 175 3.25 -10.67 -23.25
N HIS A 176 4.19 -9.93 -23.84
CA HIS A 176 5.53 -9.73 -23.29
C HIS A 176 5.52 -8.83 -22.04
N CYS A 177 4.96 -7.62 -22.14
CA CYS A 177 4.95 -6.66 -21.01
C CYS A 177 4.06 -7.07 -19.84
N ALA A 178 3.01 -7.86 -20.08
CA ALA A 178 2.14 -8.35 -19.00
C ALA A 178 2.87 -9.35 -18.06
N LEU A 179 3.93 -10.00 -18.55
CA LEU A 179 4.75 -10.94 -17.76
C LEU A 179 6.11 -10.36 -17.37
N HIS A 180 6.54 -9.27 -18.01
CA HIS A 180 7.81 -8.62 -17.74
C HIS A 180 7.59 -7.39 -16.86
N PHE A 181 8.19 -7.41 -15.68
CA PHE A 181 8.04 -6.32 -14.73
C PHE A 181 9.11 -5.25 -14.92
N GLN A 182 8.71 -4.00 -14.71
CA GLN A 182 9.61 -2.85 -14.70
C GLN A 182 10.09 -2.62 -13.27
N GLU A 183 11.40 -2.67 -13.05
CA GLU A 183 12.02 -2.26 -11.79
C GLU A 183 11.97 -0.74 -11.64
N VAL A 184 11.73 -0.28 -10.41
CA VAL A 184 11.74 1.15 -10.11
C VAL A 184 13.16 1.70 -10.17
N SER A 185 13.32 2.90 -10.72
CA SER A 185 14.62 3.57 -10.74
C SER A 185 15.09 3.96 -9.33
N SER A 186 16.39 3.87 -9.08
CA SER A 186 17.03 4.36 -7.85
C SER A 186 16.90 5.87 -7.63
N PHE A 187 16.51 6.62 -8.66
CA PHE A 187 16.14 8.04 -8.51
C PHE A 187 14.80 8.23 -7.79
N VAL A 188 13.88 7.27 -7.96
CA VAL A 188 12.54 7.28 -7.34
C VAL A 188 12.60 6.59 -5.97
N CYS A 189 13.14 5.37 -5.90
CA CYS A 189 13.20 4.59 -4.67
C CYS A 189 14.61 4.06 -4.45
N GLN A 190 15.26 4.50 -3.37
CA GLN A 190 16.57 4.02 -2.97
C GLN A 190 16.42 2.79 -2.09
N THR A 191 17.16 1.74 -2.40
CA THR A 191 17.21 0.49 -1.65
C THR A 191 18.52 0.38 -0.87
N TYR A 192 18.44 -0.14 0.34
CA TYR A 192 19.58 -0.36 1.22
C TYR A 192 19.43 -1.74 1.86
N ASP A 193 20.22 -2.69 1.38
CA ASP A 193 20.32 -4.00 1.99
C ASP A 193 21.12 -3.91 3.29
N HIS A 194 20.62 -4.55 4.35
CA HIS A 194 21.32 -4.67 5.63
C HIS A 194 21.70 -3.33 6.29
N LEU A 195 20.95 -2.26 6.03
CA LEU A 195 21.13 -0.95 6.69
C LEU A 195 21.00 -1.06 8.22
N ILE A 196 20.19 -2.01 8.69
CA ILE A 196 19.95 -2.27 10.10
C ILE A 196 20.73 -3.54 10.50
N PRO A 197 21.65 -3.44 11.49
CA PRO A 197 22.37 -4.61 12.00
C PRO A 197 21.44 -5.65 12.62
N GLU A 198 21.82 -6.93 12.51
CA GLU A 198 21.05 -8.07 13.00
C GLU A 198 20.67 -7.97 14.49
N GLU A 199 21.58 -7.49 15.34
CA GLU A 199 21.30 -7.32 16.78
C GLU A 199 20.22 -6.26 17.03
N LEU A 200 20.22 -5.18 16.26
CA LEU A 200 19.21 -4.12 16.37
C LEU A 200 17.84 -4.60 15.85
N LYS A 201 17.82 -5.46 14.83
CA LYS A 201 16.60 -6.14 14.38
C LYS A 201 16.01 -7.04 15.46
N LYS A 202 16.85 -7.85 16.12
CA LYS A 202 16.41 -8.72 17.23
C LYS A 202 15.83 -7.90 18.39
N GLU A 203 16.48 -6.79 18.74
CA GLU A 203 15.94 -5.83 19.73
C GLU A 203 14.54 -5.34 19.30
N LEU A 204 14.38 -4.85 18.06
CA LEU A 204 13.09 -4.35 17.55
C LEU A 204 12.01 -5.43 17.62
N LYS A 205 12.31 -6.62 17.09
CA LYS A 205 11.37 -7.73 17.02
C LYS A 205 10.89 -8.11 18.42
N LYS A 206 11.80 -8.25 19.38
CA LYS A 206 11.49 -8.56 20.77
C LYS A 206 10.56 -7.51 21.39
N GLU A 207 10.87 -6.23 21.23
CA GLU A 207 10.06 -5.15 21.84
C GLU A 207 8.65 -5.07 21.23
N ILE A 208 8.54 -5.23 19.91
CA ILE A 208 7.22 -5.27 19.23
C ILE A 208 6.43 -6.52 19.63
N GLU A 209 7.06 -7.70 19.70
CA GLU A 209 6.38 -8.94 20.11
C GLU A 209 5.90 -8.84 21.56
N THR A 210 6.75 -8.32 22.45
CA THR A 210 6.38 -8.06 23.86
C THR A 210 5.18 -7.11 23.94
N LEU A 211 5.11 -6.09 23.07
CA LEU A 211 3.97 -5.17 23.02
C LEU A 211 2.68 -5.88 22.58
N VAL A 212 2.76 -6.74 21.56
CA VAL A 212 1.61 -7.50 21.05
C VAL A 212 1.13 -8.51 22.09
N GLU A 213 2.04 -9.27 22.71
CA GLU A 213 1.73 -10.29 23.72
C GLU A 213 1.09 -9.69 24.99
N ASN A 214 1.51 -8.49 25.39
CA ASN A 214 0.92 -7.78 26.52
C ASN A 214 -0.41 -7.09 26.19
N THR A 215 -0.84 -7.11 24.93
CA THR A 215 -2.10 -6.53 24.50
C THR A 215 -3.13 -7.64 24.25
N PRO A 216 -4.23 -7.71 25.03
CA PRO A 216 -5.31 -8.67 24.77
C PRO A 216 -5.82 -8.59 23.33
N GLU A 217 -6.14 -9.72 22.72
CA GLU A 217 -6.55 -9.80 21.31
C GLU A 217 -7.76 -8.93 20.99
N GLU A 218 -8.69 -8.76 21.95
CA GLU A 218 -9.88 -7.90 21.77
C GLU A 218 -9.53 -6.41 21.67
N LYS A 219 -8.29 -6.05 22.06
CA LYS A 219 -7.74 -4.68 21.98
C LYS A 219 -6.75 -4.52 20.84
N TRP A 220 -6.54 -5.54 20.01
CA TRP A 220 -5.74 -5.40 18.80
C TRP A 220 -6.35 -4.35 17.88
N ASP A 221 -5.49 -3.48 17.35
CA ASP A 221 -5.94 -2.43 16.44
C ASP A 221 -5.86 -2.93 15.00
N TRP A 222 -6.91 -3.57 14.53
CA TRP A 222 -7.00 -3.98 13.14
C TRP A 222 -7.30 -2.78 12.24
N HIS A 223 -6.52 -2.62 11.18
CA HIS A 223 -6.69 -1.54 10.23
C HIS A 223 -8.10 -1.60 9.62
N PRO A 224 -8.86 -0.50 9.61
CA PRO A 224 -10.22 -0.49 9.08
C PRO A 224 -10.29 -1.00 7.64
N GLY A 225 -11.20 -1.94 7.36
CA GLY A 225 -11.41 -2.49 6.02
C GLY A 225 -10.35 -3.48 5.54
N SER A 226 -9.40 -3.88 6.39
CA SER A 226 -8.35 -4.86 6.04
C SER A 226 -8.75 -6.32 6.19
N ASN A 227 -10.00 -6.63 6.55
CA ASN A 227 -10.45 -8.00 6.86
C ASN A 227 -9.58 -8.72 7.92
N HIS A 228 -9.13 -7.98 8.94
CA HIS A 228 -8.18 -8.46 9.95
C HIS A 228 -6.87 -9.02 9.34
N GLN A 229 -6.37 -8.39 8.29
CA GLN A 229 -5.07 -8.72 7.70
C GLN A 229 -3.97 -7.72 8.05
N VAL A 230 -4.31 -6.49 8.42
CA VAL A 230 -3.32 -5.46 8.76
C VAL A 230 -3.50 -5.08 10.22
N LEU A 231 -2.55 -5.48 11.06
CA LEU A 231 -2.50 -5.15 12.48
C LEU A 231 -1.63 -3.91 12.67
N ASP A 232 -2.25 -2.83 13.14
CA ASP A 232 -1.61 -1.55 13.44
C ASP A 232 -0.97 -1.62 14.84
N ILE A 233 0.37 -1.68 14.88
CA ILE A 233 1.13 -1.74 16.14
C ILE A 233 1.35 -0.33 16.69
N ILE A 234 1.86 0.55 15.81
CA ILE A 234 1.98 1.99 16.02
C ILE A 234 1.37 2.60 14.76
N HIS A 235 0.22 3.26 14.86
CA HIS A 235 -0.39 3.86 13.68
C HIS A 235 -0.81 5.31 13.94
N PRO A 236 -0.39 6.26 13.09
CA PRO A 236 -0.55 7.68 13.37
C PRO A 236 -2.00 8.18 13.26
N SER A 237 -2.91 7.36 12.73
CA SER A 237 -4.34 7.69 12.70
C SER A 237 -5.05 7.44 14.03
N LEU A 238 -4.57 6.50 14.85
CA LEU A 238 -5.08 6.33 16.22
C LEU A 238 -4.38 7.35 17.12
N TYR A 239 -5.14 8.07 17.94
CA TYR A 239 -4.64 9.23 18.70
C TYR A 239 -3.90 10.22 17.78
N CYS A 240 -4.52 10.57 16.65
CA CYS A 240 -4.07 11.67 15.79
C CYS A 240 -4.24 13.01 16.51
N TYR A 241 -3.67 14.09 15.98
CA TYR A 241 -4.07 15.43 16.39
C TYR A 241 -5.58 15.59 16.16
N SER A 242 -6.26 16.16 17.14
CA SER A 242 -7.66 16.49 17.15
C SER A 242 -7.80 17.91 17.69
N LYS A 243 -8.41 18.79 16.90
CA LYS A 243 -8.74 20.15 17.37
C LYS A 243 -9.60 20.15 18.64
N LYS A 244 -10.37 19.08 18.86
CA LYS A 244 -11.30 18.93 19.99
C LYS A 244 -10.63 18.36 21.24
N TYR A 245 -9.72 17.40 21.07
CA TYR A 245 -9.18 16.60 22.19
C TYR A 245 -7.69 16.73 22.42
N SER A 246 -6.91 17.31 21.49
CA SER A 246 -5.48 17.55 21.69
C SER A 246 -5.26 18.78 22.56
N HIS A 247 -4.62 18.57 23.71
CA HIS A 247 -4.30 19.63 24.67
C HIS A 247 -2.87 20.10 24.47
N PHE A 248 -2.70 21.39 24.18
CA PHE A 248 -1.37 21.98 24.05
C PHE A 248 -0.70 22.12 25.42
N VAL A 249 0.61 21.85 25.48
CA VAL A 249 1.41 22.13 26.67
C VAL A 249 1.62 23.64 26.83
N GLU A 250 1.88 24.06 28.07
CA GLU A 250 2.26 25.45 28.34
C GLU A 250 3.56 25.79 27.58
N GLY A 251 3.59 26.94 26.90
CA GLY A 251 4.75 27.35 26.08
C GLY A 251 4.90 26.60 24.75
N ALA A 252 3.86 25.91 24.25
CA ALA A 252 3.90 25.25 22.95
C ALA A 252 4.37 26.19 21.83
N GLN A 253 5.49 25.84 21.19
CA GLN A 253 6.18 26.68 20.21
C GLN A 253 5.29 27.02 19.01
N TYR A 254 4.44 26.06 18.59
CA TYR A 254 3.51 26.27 17.48
C TYR A 254 2.52 27.42 17.77
N LEU A 255 1.96 27.47 18.98
CA LEU A 255 1.00 28.52 19.36
C LEU A 255 1.68 29.89 19.43
N GLU A 256 2.92 29.96 19.91
CA GLU A 256 3.68 31.21 19.92
C GLU A 256 3.98 31.72 18.50
N LYS A 257 4.36 30.82 17.58
CA LYS A 257 4.57 31.16 16.17
C LYS A 257 3.29 31.67 15.51
N MET A 258 2.15 31.04 15.80
CA MET A 258 0.83 31.47 15.31
C MET A 258 0.45 32.87 15.81
N LYS A 259 0.65 33.15 17.11
CA LYS A 259 0.42 34.50 17.69
C LYS A 259 1.27 35.56 16.98
N LYS A 260 2.58 35.33 16.84
CA LYS A 260 3.51 36.24 16.14
C LYS A 260 3.15 36.44 14.66
N LYS A 261 2.65 35.40 13.96
CA LYS A 261 2.20 35.49 12.55
C LYS A 261 0.95 36.37 12.43
N ASN A 262 0.04 36.31 13.39
CA ASN A 262 -1.18 37.12 13.39
C ASN A 262 -0.90 38.58 13.78
N GLU A 263 -0.04 38.82 14.78
CA GLU A 263 0.42 40.18 15.14
C GLU A 263 1.08 40.90 13.96
N LYS A 264 1.94 40.20 13.20
CA LYS A 264 2.57 40.75 11.97
C LYS A 264 1.58 41.01 10.82
N LYS A 265 0.41 40.37 10.81
CA LYS A 265 -0.65 40.64 9.81
C LYS A 265 -1.45 41.88 10.18
N GLU A 266 -1.66 42.15 11.48
CA GLU A 266 -2.34 43.35 11.95
C GLU A 266 -1.50 44.62 11.75
N ASP A 267 -0.18 44.56 11.93
CA ASP A 267 0.70 45.73 11.73
C ASP A 267 0.86 46.15 10.24
N ASN A 268 0.61 45.21 9.31
CA ASN A 268 0.66 45.48 7.87
C ASN A 268 -0.68 45.92 7.27
N SER A 269 -1.70 46.24 8.07
CA SER A 269 -2.99 46.75 7.59
C SER A 269 -2.97 48.24 7.22
N ARG A 270 -1.97 48.70 6.44
CA ARG A 270 -2.11 49.93 5.65
C ARG A 270 -2.86 49.57 4.36
N PRO A 271 -3.91 50.31 3.96
CA PRO A 271 -4.73 49.94 2.82
C PRO A 271 -3.93 50.12 1.52
N SER A 272 -3.39 49.03 0.97
CA SER A 272 -2.92 49.00 -0.41
C SER A 272 -4.13 48.95 -1.33
N PHE A 273 -4.30 49.99 -2.15
CA PHE A 273 -5.46 50.23 -3.02
C PHE A 273 -5.45 49.39 -4.32
N TYR A 274 -4.60 48.36 -4.44
CA TYR A 274 -4.43 47.61 -5.68
C TYR A 274 -4.56 46.09 -5.49
N MET A 275 -5.45 45.50 -6.30
CA MET A 275 -5.76 44.07 -6.49
C MET A 275 -6.24 43.27 -5.27
N ARG A 276 -7.57 43.24 -5.13
CA ARG A 276 -8.31 42.31 -4.27
C ARG A 276 -8.35 40.92 -4.92
N GLY A 277 -7.21 40.24 -4.97
CA GLY A 277 -7.19 38.80 -5.20
C GLY A 277 -7.83 38.12 -3.99
N TYR A 278 -8.94 37.39 -4.19
CA TYR A 278 -9.55 36.57 -3.15
C TYR A 278 -8.53 35.54 -2.65
N LYS A 279 -7.82 35.84 -1.55
CA LYS A 279 -7.05 34.81 -0.84
C LYS A 279 -8.05 33.85 -0.22
N LYS A 280 -8.14 32.62 -0.76
CA LYS A 280 -8.89 31.54 -0.11
C LYS A 280 -8.40 31.42 1.35
N PRO A 281 -9.30 31.34 2.34
CA PRO A 281 -8.90 31.14 3.73
C PRO A 281 -8.06 29.85 3.86
N GLU A 282 -7.05 29.87 4.73
CA GLU A 282 -6.27 28.66 5.04
C GLU A 282 -7.25 27.57 5.55
N PRO A 283 -7.19 26.33 5.04
CA PRO A 283 -8.12 25.28 5.43
C PRO A 283 -7.99 24.99 6.93
N VAL A 284 -9.12 24.80 7.60
CA VAL A 284 -9.15 24.45 9.03
C VAL A 284 -8.80 22.98 9.17
N ILE A 285 -7.61 22.70 9.70
CA ILE A 285 -7.17 21.34 10.01
C ILE A 285 -7.86 20.90 11.31
N ASN A 286 -8.81 19.96 11.19
CA ASN A 286 -9.47 19.37 12.35
C ASN A 286 -8.72 18.14 12.87
N TYR A 287 -8.11 17.39 11.95
CA TYR A 287 -7.41 16.14 12.22
C TYR A 287 -6.11 16.09 11.41
N SER A 288 -5.05 15.57 12.01
CA SER A 288 -3.74 15.41 11.36
C SER A 288 -2.94 14.32 12.07
N TRP A 289 -2.10 13.59 11.35
CA TRP A 289 -1.07 12.81 12.01
C TRP A 289 -0.11 13.74 12.77
N MET A 290 0.36 13.28 13.92
CA MET A 290 1.21 14.07 14.82
C MET A 290 2.65 13.51 14.81
N PRO A 291 3.63 14.27 14.29
CA PRO A 291 5.04 13.89 14.32
C PRO A 291 5.66 14.11 15.69
N THR A 292 6.81 13.48 15.88
CA THR A 292 7.74 13.76 16.97
C THR A 292 8.93 14.54 16.43
N ASN A 293 9.38 15.56 17.16
CA ASN A 293 10.63 16.26 16.83
C ASN A 293 11.82 15.43 17.32
N PHE A 294 12.78 15.18 16.44
CA PHE A 294 14.03 14.51 16.75
C PHE A 294 15.21 15.43 16.50
N LYS A 295 16.06 15.59 17.50
CA LYS A 295 17.36 16.24 17.36
C LYS A 295 18.36 15.23 16.81
N ILE A 296 19.10 15.63 15.79
CA ILE A 296 20.10 14.81 15.12
C ILE A 296 21.48 15.16 15.68
N HIS A 297 22.22 14.14 16.07
CA HIS A 297 23.60 14.24 16.47
C HIS A 297 24.46 13.46 15.48
N GLU A 298 25.46 14.10 14.92
CA GLU A 298 26.41 13.51 13.98
C GLU A 298 27.76 13.32 14.69
N ASN A 299 28.29 12.11 14.65
CA ASN A 299 29.59 11.78 15.21
C ASN A 299 30.33 10.81 14.28
N ILE A 300 31.43 11.27 13.67
CA ILE A 300 32.31 10.48 12.78
C ILE A 300 31.51 9.59 11.80
N GLY A 301 30.63 10.20 11.00
CA GLY A 301 29.86 9.48 9.97
C GLY A 301 28.72 8.59 10.48
N GLU A 302 28.50 8.53 11.81
CA GLU A 302 27.33 7.92 12.41
C GLU A 302 26.33 8.97 12.92
N TYR A 303 25.06 8.61 12.91
CA TYR A 303 23.98 9.45 13.43
C TYR A 303 23.31 8.79 14.61
N SER A 304 23.06 9.60 15.63
CA SER A 304 22.10 9.29 16.67
C SER A 304 21.01 10.35 16.66
N VAL A 305 19.83 9.96 17.13
CA VAL A 305 18.68 10.86 17.24
C VAL A 305 18.11 10.82 18.64
N GLU A 306 17.72 11.98 19.13
CA GLU A 306 17.08 12.15 20.42
C GLU A 306 15.67 12.72 20.22
N PRO A 307 14.61 12.05 20.67
CA PRO A 307 13.26 12.60 20.63
C PRO A 307 13.15 13.73 21.66
N LEU A 308 12.69 14.90 21.23
CA LEU A 308 12.50 16.08 22.11
C LEU A 308 11.23 15.99 22.97
N SER A 309 10.41 14.95 22.78
CA SER A 309 9.20 14.64 23.55
C SER A 309 8.93 13.12 23.45
N TYR A 310 7.67 12.68 23.45
CA TYR A 310 7.28 11.29 23.24
C TYR A 310 7.11 10.95 21.75
N ILE A 311 7.25 9.67 21.41
CA ILE A 311 6.82 9.13 20.11
C ILE A 311 5.31 8.86 20.17
N ASN A 312 4.53 9.39 19.23
CA ASN A 312 3.08 9.21 19.28
C ASN A 312 2.73 7.71 19.30
N ASN A 313 1.77 7.33 20.15
CA ASN A 313 1.37 5.94 20.44
C ASN A 313 2.41 5.03 21.12
N VAL A 314 3.58 5.55 21.52
CA VAL A 314 4.57 4.83 22.34
C VAL A 314 4.64 5.47 23.72
N ASP A 315 4.43 4.67 24.77
CA ASP A 315 4.49 5.15 26.15
C ASP A 315 5.95 5.44 26.54
N PRO A 316 6.31 6.71 26.80
CA PRO A 316 7.70 7.07 27.09
C PRO A 316 8.25 6.46 28.39
N VAL A 317 7.37 5.95 29.27
CA VAL A 317 7.75 5.33 30.54
C VAL A 317 7.80 3.81 30.41
N THR A 318 6.67 3.19 30.05
CA THR A 318 6.57 1.72 30.05
C THR A 318 7.20 1.08 28.80
N GLN A 319 7.35 1.83 27.71
CA GLN A 319 7.88 1.36 26.43
C GLN A 319 9.17 2.09 26.03
N LYS A 320 9.96 2.51 27.03
CA LYS A 320 11.22 3.25 26.81
C LYS A 320 12.22 2.46 25.95
N SER A 321 12.31 1.15 26.16
CA SER A 321 13.18 0.27 25.36
C SER A 321 12.78 0.28 23.87
N LEU A 322 11.49 0.12 23.57
CA LEU A 322 10.96 0.26 22.21
C LEU A 322 11.27 1.64 21.60
N GLN A 323 11.07 2.72 22.36
CA GLN A 323 11.41 4.07 21.91
C GLN A 323 12.91 4.19 21.56
N ASP A 324 13.79 3.67 22.41
CA ASP A 324 15.24 3.70 22.20
C ASP A 324 15.65 2.92 20.95
N VAL A 325 15.04 1.76 20.71
CA VAL A 325 15.27 0.96 19.50
C VAL A 325 14.80 1.70 18.25
N ILE A 326 13.61 2.31 18.28
CA ILE A 326 13.09 3.14 17.18
C ILE A 326 14.07 4.29 16.88
N CYS A 327 14.60 4.95 17.90
CA CYS A 327 15.61 6.01 17.73
C CYS A 327 16.90 5.48 17.11
N LYS A 328 17.44 4.35 17.57
CA LYS A 328 18.64 3.73 16.96
C LYS A 328 18.42 3.41 15.48
N ILE A 329 17.25 2.88 15.12
CA ILE A 329 16.90 2.56 13.72
C ILE A 329 16.75 3.84 12.89
N LEU A 330 16.02 4.84 13.40
CA LEU A 330 15.88 6.13 12.73
C LEU A 330 17.24 6.80 12.48
N GLY A 331 18.19 6.67 13.43
CA GLY A 331 19.59 7.07 13.26
C GLY A 331 20.23 6.50 11.99
N ARG A 332 19.98 5.23 11.67
CA ARG A 332 20.48 4.60 10.42
C ARG A 332 19.83 5.17 9.16
N PHE A 333 18.57 5.64 9.26
CA PHE A 333 17.85 6.29 8.16
C PHE A 333 18.25 7.75 7.93
N ILE A 334 18.95 8.42 8.86
CA ILE A 334 19.32 9.84 8.73
C ILE A 334 20.16 10.10 7.48
N GLN A 335 21.17 9.28 7.21
CA GLN A 335 22.04 9.44 6.04
C GLN A 335 21.23 9.36 4.72
N PRO A 336 20.38 8.35 4.49
CA PRO A 336 19.43 8.35 3.37
C PRO A 336 18.49 9.57 3.32
N ILE A 337 17.90 9.96 4.46
CA ILE A 337 16.92 11.06 4.55
C ILE A 337 17.54 12.43 4.28
N LYS A 338 18.83 12.64 4.59
CA LYS A 338 19.56 13.91 4.36
C LYS A 338 19.56 14.37 2.90
N LYS A 339 19.23 13.50 1.94
CA LYS A 339 18.99 13.89 0.54
C LYS A 339 17.79 14.82 0.40
N TYR A 340 16.78 14.67 1.27
CA TYR A 340 15.51 15.40 1.24
C TYR A 340 15.41 16.46 2.35
N ALA A 341 15.96 16.18 3.54
CA ALA A 341 15.88 17.07 4.70
C ALA A 341 17.27 17.34 5.30
N ARG A 342 17.79 18.56 5.15
CA ARG A 342 19.09 18.97 5.71
C ARG A 342 18.90 19.97 6.86
N THR A 343 18.81 19.43 8.06
CA THR A 343 18.55 20.17 9.29
C THR A 343 19.11 19.39 10.48
N ASP A 344 19.33 20.05 11.61
CA ASP A 344 19.73 19.43 12.87
C ASP A 344 18.53 18.87 13.66
N THR A 345 17.32 19.24 13.27
CA THR A 345 16.06 18.80 13.90
C THR A 345 15.04 18.45 12.83
N ILE A 346 14.48 17.23 12.88
CA ILE A 346 13.46 16.75 11.94
C ILE A 346 12.17 16.37 12.66
N GLN A 347 11.04 16.51 11.96
CA GLN A 347 9.76 15.97 12.38
C GLN A 347 9.52 14.63 11.68
N VAL A 348 9.28 13.58 12.47
CA VAL A 348 9.04 12.22 11.95
C VAL A 348 7.79 11.64 12.57
N ILE A 349 6.91 11.12 11.72
CA ILE A 349 5.77 10.30 12.12
C ILE A 349 6.21 8.84 12.03
N VAL A 350 6.06 8.09 13.12
CA VAL A 350 6.43 6.67 13.19
C VAL A 350 5.20 5.81 12.98
N LYS A 351 5.34 4.77 12.15
CA LYS A 351 4.32 3.73 11.97
C LYS A 351 4.95 2.35 12.01
N ALA A 352 4.31 1.40 12.67
CA ALA A 352 4.67 -0.02 12.65
C ALA A 352 3.40 -0.83 12.41
N ALA A 353 3.45 -1.75 11.46
CA ALA A 353 2.30 -2.56 11.08
C ALA A 353 2.73 -3.96 10.65
N ASN A 354 1.86 -4.93 10.92
CA ASN A 354 2.04 -6.32 10.51
C ASN A 354 0.93 -6.68 9.53
N ILE A 355 1.31 -7.19 8.37
CA ILE A 355 0.38 -7.90 7.50
C ILE A 355 0.41 -9.38 7.90
N ILE A 356 -0.77 -9.93 8.19
CA ILE A 356 -1.00 -11.31 8.61
C ILE A 356 -2.01 -11.91 7.63
N VAL A 357 -1.64 -13.00 6.98
CA VAL A 357 -2.54 -13.76 6.10
C VAL A 357 -2.69 -15.15 6.69
N THR A 358 -3.90 -15.50 7.13
CA THR A 358 -4.18 -16.83 7.69
C THR A 358 -4.53 -17.84 6.60
N PRO A 359 -4.48 -19.16 6.90
CA PRO A 359 -4.91 -20.21 5.96
C PRO A 359 -6.37 -20.08 5.49
N GLU A 360 -7.21 -19.36 6.23
CA GLU A 360 -8.60 -19.06 5.87
C GLU A 360 -8.69 -17.90 4.87
N GLN A 361 -7.77 -16.93 4.95
CA GLN A 361 -7.75 -15.74 4.07
C GLN A 361 -6.96 -15.99 2.77
N GLN A 362 -5.92 -16.82 2.82
CA GLN A 362 -5.17 -17.39 1.68
C GLN A 362 -4.35 -16.43 0.81
N TYR A 363 -4.65 -15.14 0.79
CA TYR A 363 -3.82 -14.13 0.13
C TYR A 363 -4.08 -12.73 0.72
N TYR A 364 -3.14 -11.81 0.50
CA TYR A 364 -3.34 -10.39 0.78
C TYR A 364 -3.73 -9.68 -0.53
N PRO A 365 -4.86 -8.94 -0.59
CA PRO A 365 -5.35 -8.33 -1.84
C PRO A 365 -4.56 -7.09 -2.30
N GLY A 366 -3.67 -6.54 -1.45
CA GLY A 366 -2.93 -5.32 -1.77
C GLY A 366 -3.54 -4.07 -1.14
N GLY A 367 -2.84 -2.94 -1.30
CA GLY A 367 -3.30 -1.61 -0.91
C GLY A 367 -3.71 -0.77 -2.12
N THR A 368 -4.27 0.41 -1.86
CA THR A 368 -4.65 1.38 -2.90
C THR A 368 -3.50 2.30 -3.26
N TRP A 369 -3.55 2.93 -4.43
CA TRP A 369 -2.63 4.01 -4.80
C TRP A 369 -2.83 5.23 -3.90
N HIS A 370 -1.75 5.72 -3.28
CA HIS A 370 -1.76 6.90 -2.41
C HIS A 370 -0.39 7.58 -2.31
N THR A 371 -0.39 8.83 -1.89
CA THR A 371 0.76 9.51 -1.26
C THR A 371 0.56 9.52 0.24
N GLU A 372 1.64 9.71 1.02
CA GLU A 372 1.56 9.75 2.46
C GLU A 372 1.11 11.12 2.96
N GLY A 373 0.26 11.11 3.98
CA GLY A 373 -0.28 12.34 4.52
C GLY A 373 -1.38 12.96 3.66
N LEU A 374 -1.97 14.02 4.20
CA LEU A 374 -2.99 14.86 3.61
C LEU A 374 -2.61 16.32 3.86
N HIS A 375 -2.34 16.64 5.13
CA HIS A 375 -1.98 17.99 5.60
C HIS A 375 -0.56 18.04 6.21
N GLU A 376 0.12 16.90 6.29
CA GLU A 376 1.31 16.74 7.13
C GLU A 376 2.64 17.16 6.47
N ASN A 377 2.61 17.70 5.25
CA ASN A 377 3.81 18.14 4.52
C ASN A 377 4.91 17.07 4.47
N ILE A 378 4.56 15.79 4.31
CA ILE A 378 5.53 14.70 4.22
C ILE A 378 6.33 14.85 2.92
N ILE A 379 7.66 14.82 3.03
CA ILE A 379 8.60 14.98 1.90
C ILE A 379 9.30 13.68 1.52
N ALA A 380 9.46 12.76 2.48
CA ALA A 380 10.11 11.48 2.26
C ALA A 380 9.55 10.42 3.19
N THR A 381 9.60 9.17 2.71
CA THR A 381 9.18 7.99 3.45
C THR A 381 10.35 7.01 3.51
N GLY A 382 10.68 6.54 4.72
CA GLY A 382 11.60 5.43 4.95
C GLY A 382 10.85 4.21 5.45
N ILE A 383 11.07 3.04 4.87
CA ILE A 383 10.44 1.78 5.30
C ILE A 383 11.53 0.74 5.57
N TYR A 384 11.41 0.04 6.70
CA TYR A 384 12.21 -1.11 7.06
C TYR A 384 11.33 -2.37 7.12
N TYR A 385 11.61 -3.35 6.25
CA TYR A 385 10.94 -4.65 6.21
C TYR A 385 11.67 -5.64 7.13
N TYR A 386 11.45 -5.53 8.44
CA TYR A 386 12.26 -6.23 9.44
C TYR A 386 11.94 -7.72 9.60
N GLU A 387 10.78 -8.18 9.13
CA GLU A 387 10.44 -9.61 9.15
C GLU A 387 9.50 -9.96 8.00
N THR A 388 9.82 -11.04 7.28
CA THR A 388 8.96 -11.59 6.22
C THR A 388 9.00 -13.11 6.29
N GLU A 389 7.88 -13.72 6.65
CA GLU A 389 7.74 -15.16 6.89
C GLU A 389 6.65 -15.73 5.98
N ASN A 390 6.97 -16.80 5.24
CA ASN A 390 6.01 -17.51 4.38
C ASN A 390 5.33 -16.62 3.32
N VAL A 391 5.97 -15.55 2.84
CA VAL A 391 5.42 -14.66 1.79
C VAL A 391 6.07 -14.97 0.43
N LYS A 392 5.23 -15.22 -0.58
CA LYS A 392 5.59 -15.32 -2.00
C LYS A 392 5.47 -13.93 -2.63
N GLU A 393 6.59 -13.39 -3.10
CA GLU A 393 6.67 -12.23 -3.99
C GLU A 393 5.83 -11.02 -3.53
N SER A 394 6.41 -10.19 -2.66
CA SER A 394 5.77 -8.96 -2.17
C SER A 394 6.42 -7.74 -2.80
N PHE A 395 5.62 -6.83 -3.37
CA PHE A 395 6.13 -5.64 -4.08
C PHE A 395 5.51 -4.33 -3.58
N LEU A 396 6.31 -3.27 -3.64
CA LEU A 396 5.85 -1.89 -3.55
C LEU A 396 5.97 -1.25 -4.94
N GLU A 397 4.87 -0.70 -5.44
CA GLU A 397 4.79 -0.15 -6.79
C GLU A 397 4.68 1.37 -6.76
N PHE A 398 5.19 2.04 -7.81
CA PHE A 398 5.24 3.49 -7.91
C PHE A 398 4.63 4.00 -9.22
N ARG A 399 3.91 5.13 -9.14
CA ARG A 399 3.44 5.90 -10.30
C ARG A 399 3.56 7.40 -10.06
N SER A 400 3.66 8.18 -11.13
CA SER A 400 3.57 9.64 -11.10
C SER A 400 2.44 10.13 -11.98
N SER A 401 1.84 11.28 -11.67
CA SER A 401 0.90 11.95 -12.56
C SER A 401 1.65 12.53 -13.76
N VAL A 402 0.93 12.74 -14.86
CA VAL A 402 1.42 13.43 -16.05
C VAL A 402 0.60 14.68 -16.26
N ASP A 403 1.29 15.80 -16.47
CA ASP A 403 0.67 17.07 -16.81
C ASP A 403 0.59 17.20 -18.34
N ASP A 404 -0.61 16.99 -18.87
CA ASP A 404 -0.91 17.07 -20.31
C ASP A 404 -0.76 18.49 -20.88
N THR A 405 -0.98 19.52 -20.06
CA THR A 405 -0.87 20.93 -20.48
C THR A 405 0.55 21.31 -20.94
N SER A 406 1.54 20.52 -20.53
CA SER A 406 2.95 20.69 -20.93
C SER A 406 3.30 19.98 -22.23
N ILE A 407 2.40 19.13 -22.75
CA ILE A 407 2.62 18.31 -23.94
C ILE A 407 2.10 19.08 -25.16
N TYR A 408 3.00 19.76 -25.88
CA TYR A 408 2.63 20.40 -27.14
C TYR A 408 2.59 19.37 -28.27
N TYR A 409 1.45 19.28 -28.96
CA TYR A 409 1.27 18.57 -30.22
C TYR A 409 0.34 19.36 -31.15
N GLU A 410 0.47 19.16 -32.45
CA GLU A 410 -0.48 19.68 -33.44
C GLU A 410 -1.83 19.00 -33.27
N GLN A 411 -2.91 19.78 -33.37
CA GLN A 411 -4.27 19.28 -33.22
C GLN A 411 -4.52 18.06 -34.11
N ASP A 412 -5.12 17.01 -33.54
CA ASP A 412 -5.39 15.73 -34.19
C ASP A 412 -4.16 14.95 -34.74
N ASN A 413 -2.92 15.40 -34.46
CA ASN A 413 -1.70 14.67 -34.86
C ASN A 413 -1.36 13.55 -33.85
N VAL A 414 -2.07 12.42 -33.99
CA VAL A 414 -2.00 11.25 -33.09
C VAL A 414 -0.59 10.66 -33.00
N GLU A 415 0.13 10.62 -34.12
CA GLU A 415 1.51 10.10 -34.17
C GLU A 415 2.46 10.99 -33.35
N GLN A 416 2.41 12.30 -33.56
CA GLN A 416 3.24 13.25 -32.84
C GLN A 416 2.93 13.21 -31.33
N ALA A 417 1.65 13.14 -30.96
CA ALA A 417 1.24 13.01 -29.56
C ALA A 417 1.83 11.75 -28.92
N PHE A 418 1.70 10.59 -29.58
CA PHE A 418 2.25 9.33 -29.07
C PHE A 418 3.78 9.34 -28.98
N VAL A 419 4.48 9.83 -30.01
CA VAL A 419 5.95 9.90 -30.03
C VAL A 419 6.50 10.79 -28.91
N ARG A 420 5.82 11.90 -28.60
CA ARG A 420 6.27 12.85 -27.56
C ARG A 420 5.94 12.41 -26.15
N SER A 421 4.77 11.80 -25.95
CA SER A 421 4.22 11.54 -24.61
C SER A 421 4.14 10.07 -24.22
N GLY A 422 4.09 9.17 -25.19
CA GLY A 422 3.75 7.75 -25.00
C GLY A 422 2.26 7.50 -24.72
N LEU A 423 1.38 8.49 -24.96
CA LEU A 423 -0.06 8.41 -24.76
C LEU A 423 -0.80 8.33 -26.09
N HIS A 424 -1.91 7.59 -26.08
CA HIS A 424 -2.96 7.66 -27.09
C HIS A 424 -4.20 8.35 -26.52
N ASP A 425 -5.12 8.74 -27.40
CA ASP A 425 -6.44 9.22 -26.98
C ASP A 425 -7.14 8.21 -26.04
N GLY A 426 -7.69 8.70 -24.93
CA GLY A 426 -8.34 7.90 -23.89
C GLY A 426 -7.40 7.19 -22.90
N ASP A 427 -6.08 7.30 -23.06
CA ASP A 427 -5.11 6.82 -22.05
C ASP A 427 -5.18 7.69 -20.78
N LEU A 428 -4.82 7.12 -19.63
CA LEU A 428 -4.85 7.78 -18.33
C LEU A 428 -3.56 8.60 -18.09
N LEU A 429 -3.71 9.74 -17.41
CA LEU A 429 -2.62 10.68 -17.13
C LEU A 429 -1.71 10.28 -15.97
N PHE A 430 -1.21 9.04 -16.00
CA PHE A 430 -0.16 8.58 -15.10
C PHE A 430 0.95 7.84 -15.86
N ARG A 431 2.14 7.82 -15.25
CA ARG A 431 3.26 6.99 -15.67
C ARG A 431 3.58 5.98 -14.59
N TYR A 432 3.58 4.70 -14.95
CA TYR A 432 4.09 3.65 -14.09
C TYR A 432 5.61 3.75 -13.99
N LEU A 433 6.13 3.89 -12.77
CA LEU A 433 7.57 4.10 -12.53
C LEU A 433 8.31 2.79 -12.26
N GLY A 434 7.58 1.71 -12.02
CA GLY A 434 8.12 0.40 -11.68
C GLY A 434 7.78 -0.02 -10.26
N ARG A 435 8.37 -1.14 -9.84
CA ARG A 435 8.21 -1.71 -8.51
C ARG A 435 9.53 -2.07 -7.87
N VAL A 436 9.52 -2.29 -6.57
CA VAL A 436 10.63 -2.87 -5.80
C VAL A 436 10.14 -4.10 -5.05
N GLU A 437 10.93 -5.17 -5.08
CA GLU A 437 10.67 -6.37 -4.28
C GLU A 437 10.98 -6.09 -2.80
N THR A 438 10.02 -6.36 -1.93
CA THR A 438 10.06 -6.01 -0.50
C THR A 438 10.52 -7.19 0.35
N LYS A 439 11.80 -7.52 0.22
CA LYS A 439 12.45 -8.63 0.94
C LYS A 439 12.64 -8.31 2.42
N GLN A 440 12.82 -9.35 3.22
CA GLN A 440 13.28 -9.19 4.59
C GLN A 440 14.62 -8.44 4.61
N ASP A 441 14.80 -7.61 5.63
CA ASP A 441 16.00 -6.81 5.90
C ASP A 441 16.26 -5.67 4.89
N LEU A 442 15.32 -5.45 3.96
CA LEU A 442 15.37 -4.33 3.04
C LEU A 442 14.94 -3.04 3.73
N CYS A 443 15.76 -2.01 3.60
CA CYS A 443 15.37 -0.63 3.86
C CYS A 443 15.16 0.11 2.54
N ILE A 444 14.09 0.89 2.44
CA ILE A 444 13.85 1.75 1.28
C ILE A 444 13.58 3.18 1.71
N VAL A 445 14.00 4.13 0.87
CA VAL A 445 13.70 5.56 1.03
C VAL A 445 13.28 6.16 -0.31
N PHE A 446 12.15 6.86 -0.32
CA PHE A 446 11.59 7.49 -1.52
C PHE A 446 10.93 8.83 -1.17
N PRO A 447 10.86 9.79 -2.12
CA PRO A 447 10.17 11.05 -1.89
C PRO A 447 8.66 10.85 -1.94
N ASN A 448 7.93 11.68 -1.20
CA ASN A 448 6.46 11.63 -1.18
C ASN A 448 5.80 12.33 -2.39
N THR A 449 6.56 12.51 -3.48
CA THR A 449 6.07 13.10 -4.74
C THR A 449 5.48 12.06 -5.70
N CYS A 450 5.76 10.78 -5.46
CA CYS A 450 5.23 9.67 -6.26
C CYS A 450 4.13 8.97 -5.48
N GLN A 451 3.03 8.62 -6.16
CA GLN A 451 2.06 7.69 -5.60
C GLN A 451 2.67 6.31 -5.53
N HIS A 452 2.31 5.57 -4.49
CA HIS A 452 2.74 4.20 -4.33
C HIS A 452 1.59 3.32 -3.83
N ARG A 453 1.75 2.01 -3.99
CA ARG A 453 0.86 1.01 -3.40
C ARG A 453 1.59 -0.28 -3.07
N VAL A 454 1.05 -1.01 -2.11
CA VAL A 454 1.48 -2.39 -1.83
C VAL A 454 0.71 -3.32 -2.77
N ARG A 455 1.40 -4.18 -3.52
CA ARG A 455 0.75 -5.18 -4.38
C ARG A 455 0.18 -6.33 -3.53
N HIS A 456 -0.78 -7.07 -4.09
CA HIS A 456 -1.18 -8.36 -3.53
C HIS A 456 0.02 -9.28 -3.39
N PHE A 457 -0.05 -10.22 -2.45
CA PHE A 457 0.93 -11.31 -2.34
C PHE A 457 0.24 -12.56 -1.81
N PHE A 458 0.89 -13.70 -2.03
CA PHE A 458 0.40 -15.00 -1.60
C PHE A 458 1.33 -15.59 -0.54
N PRO A 459 0.85 -16.52 0.31
CA PRO A 459 1.74 -17.37 1.08
C PRO A 459 2.58 -18.30 0.18
N LEU A 460 3.79 -18.67 0.61
CA LEU A 460 4.56 -19.74 -0.04
C LEU A 460 3.89 -21.11 0.19
N ASP A 461 3.47 -21.34 1.44
CA ASP A 461 2.65 -22.47 1.87
C ASP A 461 1.30 -21.93 2.35
N PRO A 462 0.19 -22.13 1.60
CA PRO A 462 -1.13 -21.61 1.95
C PRO A 462 -1.73 -22.26 3.20
N THR A 463 -1.13 -23.33 3.73
CA THR A 463 -1.58 -23.98 4.98
C THR A 463 -0.98 -23.33 6.23
N LYS A 464 -0.04 -22.39 6.06
CA LYS A 464 0.63 -21.67 7.14
C LYS A 464 0.32 -20.19 7.08
N VAL A 465 0.40 -19.53 8.24
CA VAL A 465 0.26 -18.08 8.33
C VAL A 465 1.43 -17.42 7.58
N ALA A 466 1.15 -16.42 6.76
CA ALA A 466 2.17 -15.54 6.20
C ALA A 466 2.20 -14.21 6.97
N LYS A 467 3.41 -13.71 7.24
CA LYS A 467 3.62 -12.47 7.99
C LYS A 467 4.58 -11.55 7.25
N ARG A 468 4.22 -10.27 7.15
CA ARG A 468 5.12 -9.21 6.70
C ARG A 468 5.07 -8.05 7.68
N LYS A 469 6.16 -7.77 8.36
CA LYS A 469 6.21 -6.73 9.39
C LYS A 469 7.10 -5.57 8.95
N ILE A 470 6.63 -4.35 9.18
CA ILE A 470 7.31 -3.12 8.75
C ILE A 470 7.40 -2.09 9.86
N LEU A 471 8.47 -1.29 9.84
CA LEU A 471 8.61 -0.03 10.57
C LEU A 471 8.81 1.09 9.53
N VAL A 472 8.10 2.21 9.71
CA VAL A 472 7.99 3.29 8.73
C VAL A 472 8.25 4.63 9.41
N PHE A 473 8.96 5.49 8.70
CA PHE A 473 9.26 6.88 9.07
C PHE A 473 8.75 7.80 7.98
N PHE A 474 7.75 8.62 8.30
CA PHE A 474 7.32 9.70 7.41
C PHE A 474 7.96 11.01 7.86
N VAL A 475 8.82 11.57 7.02
CA VAL A 475 9.59 12.77 7.31
C VAL A 475 8.81 13.98 6.83
N VAL A 476 8.49 14.88 7.76
CA VAL A 476 7.83 16.16 7.49
C VAL A 476 8.85 17.19 6.99
N ASP A 477 8.43 18.05 6.06
CA ASP A 477 9.22 19.17 5.54
C ASP A 477 9.73 20.07 6.69
N PRO A 478 11.05 20.16 6.92
CA PRO A 478 11.61 21.04 7.95
C PRO A 478 11.25 22.51 7.77
N PHE A 479 10.92 22.95 6.55
CA PHE A 479 10.52 24.32 6.24
C PHE A 479 9.02 24.56 6.39
N LYS A 480 8.22 23.51 6.56
CA LYS A 480 6.77 23.59 6.81
C LYS A 480 6.37 22.68 7.99
N PRO A 481 6.94 22.92 9.18
CA PRO A 481 6.65 22.09 10.35
C PRO A 481 5.18 22.21 10.76
N ILE A 482 4.67 21.13 11.34
CA ILE A 482 3.29 21.02 11.83
C ILE A 482 3.27 20.85 13.36
N VAL A 483 2.08 20.85 13.94
CA VAL A 483 1.87 20.57 15.39
C VAL A 483 2.46 19.20 15.71
N SER A 484 3.29 19.13 16.75
CA SER A 484 4.03 17.91 17.12
C SER A 484 3.76 17.46 18.56
N THR A 485 4.32 16.31 18.93
CA THR A 485 4.31 15.85 20.33
C THR A 485 5.09 16.75 21.30
N SER A 486 5.90 17.71 20.82
CA SER A 486 6.48 18.74 21.69
C SER A 486 5.51 19.88 21.99
N ASP A 487 4.45 20.02 21.19
CA ASP A 487 3.42 21.05 21.37
C ASP A 487 2.19 20.52 22.12
N VAL A 488 1.95 19.21 22.08
CA VAL A 488 0.73 18.54 22.58
C VAL A 488 1.09 17.51 23.64
N ASP A 489 0.40 17.56 24.79
CA ASP A 489 0.58 16.58 25.88
C ASP A 489 0.19 15.16 25.44
N VAL A 490 0.66 14.14 26.16
CA VAL A 490 0.39 12.72 25.87
C VAL A 490 -1.10 12.48 25.72
N GLN A 491 -1.56 12.19 24.50
CA GLN A 491 -3.00 12.10 24.21
C GLN A 491 -3.69 10.89 24.84
N ARG A 492 -2.94 9.83 25.15
CA ARG A 492 -3.45 8.54 25.61
C ARG A 492 -3.75 8.54 27.11
N ARG A 493 -5.03 8.47 27.47
CA ARG A 493 -5.46 8.39 28.88
C ARG A 493 -4.92 7.14 29.59
N ASP A 494 -4.83 6.02 28.88
CA ASP A 494 -4.36 4.74 29.42
C ASP A 494 -2.88 4.79 29.83
N PHE A 495 -2.04 5.56 29.12
CA PHE A 495 -0.64 5.79 29.53
C PHE A 495 -0.54 6.50 30.89
N LEU A 496 -1.46 7.43 31.14
CA LEU A 496 -1.49 8.18 32.39
C LEU A 496 -2.18 7.41 33.52
N THR A 497 -3.05 6.45 33.19
CA THR A 497 -3.76 5.64 34.19
C THR A 497 -2.78 4.91 35.10
N ASN A 498 -1.75 4.27 34.55
CA ASN A 498 -0.70 3.58 35.34
C ASN A 498 0.06 4.54 36.26
N ARG A 499 0.25 5.80 35.84
CA ARG A 499 0.87 6.84 36.68
C ARG A 499 -0.05 7.24 37.82
N CYS A 500 -1.36 7.36 37.57
CA CYS A 500 -2.34 7.64 38.61
C CYS A 500 -2.50 6.47 39.60
N LEU A 501 -2.30 5.23 39.17
CA LEU A 501 -2.39 4.06 40.06
C LEU A 501 -1.39 4.11 41.21
N ILE A 502 -0.30 4.87 41.14
CA ILE A 502 0.58 5.07 42.30
C ILE A 502 -0.13 5.73 43.49
N LEU A 503 -1.17 6.53 43.21
CA LEU A 503 -2.02 7.16 44.23
C LEU A 503 -2.82 6.12 45.01
N SER A 504 -2.97 4.88 44.52
CA SER A 504 -3.61 3.79 45.26
C SER A 504 -2.85 3.42 46.55
N LYS A 505 -1.59 3.86 46.69
CA LYS A 505 -0.82 3.76 47.92
C LYS A 505 -1.37 4.64 49.05
N ILE A 506 -2.16 5.67 48.71
CA ILE A 506 -2.64 6.70 49.64
C ILE A 506 -4.18 6.83 49.59
N LEU A 507 -4.79 6.49 48.46
CA LEU A 507 -6.25 6.55 48.22
C LEU A 507 -6.78 5.15 47.86
N PRO A 508 -8.04 4.82 48.17
CA PRO A 508 -8.67 3.59 47.67
C PRO A 508 -8.64 3.53 46.14
N VAL A 509 -8.37 2.34 45.57
CA VAL A 509 -8.30 2.14 44.11
C VAL A 509 -9.56 2.63 43.40
N GLU A 510 -10.73 2.38 43.99
CA GLU A 510 -12.01 2.86 43.46
C GLU A 510 -12.06 4.39 43.34
N VAL A 511 -11.48 5.13 44.29
CA VAL A 511 -11.40 6.59 44.23
C VAL A 511 -10.46 7.02 43.10
N VAL A 512 -9.30 6.38 42.96
CA VAL A 512 -8.35 6.67 41.88
C VAL A 512 -8.99 6.43 40.52
N VAL A 513 -9.64 5.28 40.33
CA VAL A 513 -10.26 4.91 39.05
C VAL A 513 -11.48 5.79 38.76
N ASN A 514 -12.44 5.87 39.68
CA ASN A 514 -13.73 6.51 39.43
C ASN A 514 -13.69 8.04 39.54
N ASN A 515 -12.79 8.61 40.36
CA ASN A 515 -12.77 10.05 40.65
C ASN A 515 -11.52 10.77 40.13
N ILE A 516 -10.45 10.07 39.74
CA ILE A 516 -9.23 10.71 39.19
C ILE A 516 -9.10 10.38 37.70
N VAL A 517 -8.97 9.09 37.36
CA VAL A 517 -8.72 8.65 35.98
C VAL A 517 -9.88 9.03 35.05
N CYS A 518 -11.13 8.95 35.52
CA CYS A 518 -12.31 9.35 34.74
C CYS A 518 -12.32 10.83 34.34
N PHE A 519 -11.66 11.71 35.12
CA PHE A 519 -11.62 13.15 34.88
C PHE A 519 -10.36 13.62 34.13
N LEU A 520 -9.45 12.71 33.78
CA LEU A 520 -8.32 13.06 32.93
C LEU A 520 -8.83 13.58 31.57
N PRO A 521 -8.40 14.78 31.12
CA PRO A 521 -8.89 15.40 29.90
C PRO A 521 -8.40 14.69 28.63
N HIS A 522 -7.48 13.73 28.79
CA HIS A 522 -6.86 12.94 27.73
C HIS A 522 -7.85 11.97 27.07
N MET A 523 -7.55 11.63 25.84
CA MET A 523 -8.42 10.87 24.95
C MET A 523 -8.55 9.41 25.42
N THR A 524 -9.79 8.94 25.51
CA THR A 524 -10.08 7.50 25.65
C THR A 524 -9.87 6.80 24.31
N ARG A 525 -9.67 5.48 24.31
CA ARG A 525 -9.56 4.70 23.06
C ARG A 525 -10.78 4.90 22.15
N LYS A 526 -11.99 4.88 22.72
CA LYS A 526 -13.24 5.09 21.97
C LYS A 526 -13.25 6.46 21.27
N GLN A 527 -12.87 7.53 21.97
CA GLN A 527 -12.75 8.86 21.35
C GLN A 527 -11.69 8.87 20.25
N ALA A 528 -10.55 8.20 20.46
CA ALA A 528 -9.51 8.09 19.43
C ALA A 528 -9.99 7.35 18.17
N GLU A 529 -10.81 6.32 18.33
CA GLU A 529 -11.41 5.57 17.23
C GLU A 529 -12.44 6.42 16.46
N GLU A 530 -13.24 7.23 17.16
CA GLU A 530 -14.18 8.20 16.55
C GLU A 530 -13.43 9.26 15.72
N GLU A 531 -12.39 9.87 16.28
CA GLU A 531 -11.56 10.87 15.60
C GLU A 531 -10.80 10.26 14.42
N ARG A 532 -10.28 9.02 14.58
CA ARG A 532 -9.69 8.24 13.49
C ARG A 532 -10.68 8.01 12.36
N ALA A 533 -11.93 7.63 12.65
CA ALA A 533 -12.94 7.39 11.62
C ALA A 533 -13.23 8.68 10.82
N ALA A 534 -13.26 9.84 11.49
CA ALA A 534 -13.41 11.13 10.84
C ALA A 534 -12.20 11.46 9.93
N LEU A 535 -10.97 11.26 10.42
CA LEU A 535 -9.74 11.44 9.65
C LEU A 535 -9.70 10.51 8.42
N MET A 536 -10.01 9.23 8.59
CA MET A 536 -10.00 8.25 7.49
C MET A 536 -11.07 8.57 6.44
N LYS A 537 -12.23 9.09 6.86
CA LYS A 537 -13.27 9.56 5.94
C LYS A 537 -12.76 10.72 5.08
N GLU A 538 -12.16 11.74 5.69
CA GLU A 538 -11.59 12.90 4.96
C GLU A 538 -10.52 12.45 3.96
N ARG A 539 -9.58 11.59 4.41
CA ARG A 539 -8.51 11.05 3.55
C ARG A 539 -9.05 10.25 2.38
N LYS A 540 -10.07 9.41 2.58
CA LYS A 540 -10.66 8.59 1.51
C LYS A 540 -11.21 9.46 0.37
N TYR A 541 -11.89 10.56 0.69
CA TYR A 541 -12.40 11.48 -0.33
C TYR A 541 -11.26 12.17 -1.08
N HIS A 542 -10.23 12.65 -0.37
CA HIS A 542 -9.10 13.30 -1.00
C HIS A 542 -8.31 12.36 -1.93
N VAL A 543 -8.01 11.14 -1.48
CA VAL A 543 -7.30 10.14 -2.31
C VAL A 543 -8.11 9.81 -3.57
N LYS A 544 -9.43 9.66 -3.42
CA LYS A 544 -10.31 9.42 -4.57
C LYS A 544 -10.28 10.60 -5.55
N GLN A 545 -10.46 11.83 -5.05
CA GLN A 545 -10.43 13.03 -5.88
C GLN A 545 -9.07 13.22 -6.57
N GLU A 546 -7.96 13.03 -5.85
CA GLU A 546 -6.63 13.14 -6.44
C GLU A 546 -6.40 12.11 -7.55
N ASN A 547 -6.82 10.86 -7.33
CA ASN A 547 -6.76 9.83 -8.36
C ASN A 547 -7.58 10.23 -9.59
N GLU A 548 -8.85 10.59 -9.42
CA GLU A 548 -9.76 10.95 -10.52
C GLU A 548 -9.29 12.20 -11.29
N GLU A 549 -8.79 13.23 -10.61
CA GLU A 549 -8.44 14.51 -11.25
C GLU A 549 -7.03 14.54 -11.85
N LYS A 550 -6.04 13.87 -11.24
CA LYS A 550 -4.63 13.99 -11.62
C LYS A 550 -4.02 12.76 -12.28
N PHE A 551 -4.49 11.56 -11.94
CA PHE A 551 -3.85 10.31 -12.38
C PHE A 551 -4.72 9.54 -13.37
N GLU A 552 -6.03 9.52 -13.14
CA GLU A 552 -7.02 8.70 -13.84
C GLU A 552 -7.95 9.54 -14.71
N ARG A 553 -7.62 10.83 -14.92
CA ARG A 553 -8.19 11.63 -15.99
C ARG A 553 -7.70 11.10 -17.33
N GLU A 554 -8.61 11.01 -18.29
CA GLU A 554 -8.31 10.58 -19.65
C GLU A 554 -7.65 11.72 -20.44
N PHE A 555 -6.62 11.37 -21.20
CA PHE A 555 -5.97 12.24 -22.16
C PHE A 555 -6.87 12.41 -23.37
N SER A 556 -7.13 13.67 -23.75
CA SER A 556 -8.01 14.05 -24.86
C SER A 556 -7.25 14.85 -25.90
N LEU A 557 -7.20 14.35 -27.13
CA LEU A 557 -6.58 15.08 -28.24
C LEU A 557 -7.37 16.32 -28.70
N CYS A 558 -8.61 16.51 -28.21
CA CYS A 558 -9.50 17.60 -28.64
C CYS A 558 -9.33 18.92 -27.86
N GLU A 559 -8.67 18.90 -26.71
CA GLU A 559 -8.72 20.01 -25.74
C GLU A 559 -7.52 20.96 -25.81
N HIS A 560 -6.57 20.80 -26.74
CA HIS A 560 -5.29 21.54 -26.77
C HIS A 560 -5.00 22.20 -28.12
#